data_AF-Q8YUY2-F1
#
_entry.id   AF-Q8YUY2-F1
#
_cell.length_a   1.000
_cell.length_b   1.000
_cell.length_c   1.000
_cell.angle_alpha   90.00
_cell.angle_beta   90.00
_cell.angle_gamma   90.00
#
_symmetry.space_group_name_H-M   'P 1'
#
loop_
_entity.id
_entity.type
_entity.pdbx_description
1 polymer ?
#
loop_
_entity_poly.entity_id
_entity_poly.type
_entity_poly.pdbx_seq_one_letter_code
_entity_poly.pdbx_strand_id
1 'polypeptide(L)'
;MPDYLGFLIRFWDKVNRVYAQKSVSVPIFGSGITRIKEHKNISDEDLLKIMLWTFRISEMRFKYPAKLHIIIHESKIDRINLLDIKSAKNGL
;
A
#
# COMPACT_ATOMS: atom_id res chain seq x y z
N MET A 1 3.87 -15.38 -2.50
CA MET A 1 3.68 -14.20 -1.63
C MET A 1 4.97 -13.54 -1.08
N PRO A 2 6.01 -14.29 -0.67
CA PRO A 2 7.19 -13.70 -0.02
C PRO A 2 7.85 -12.57 -0.81
N ASP A 3 7.95 -12.70 -2.14
CA ASP A 3 8.53 -11.70 -3.02
C ASP A 3 7.77 -10.36 -2.99
N TYR A 4 6.43 -10.41 -2.92
CA TYR A 4 5.60 -9.21 -2.88
C TYR A 4 5.73 -8.46 -1.54
N LEU A 5 5.74 -9.19 -0.42
CA LEU A 5 6.00 -8.60 0.90
C LEU A 5 7.42 -8.02 0.98
N GLY A 6 8.41 -8.77 0.49
CA GLY A 6 9.80 -8.32 0.43
C GLY A 6 9.99 -7.11 -0.48
N PHE A 7 9.20 -6.98 -1.54
CA PHE A 7 9.13 -5.76 -2.35
C PHE A 7 8.58 -4.59 -1.52
N LEU A 8 7.42 -4.74 -0.88
CA LEU A 8 6.79 -3.64 -0.12
C LEU A 8 7.68 -3.12 1.01
N ILE A 9 8.28 -4.02 1.81
CA ILE A 9 9.18 -3.64 2.91
C ILE A 9 10.36 -2.81 2.38
N ARG A 10 10.99 -3.26 1.28
CA ARG A 10 12.10 -2.54 0.65
C ARG A 10 11.64 -1.24 -0.02
N PHE A 11 10.48 -1.25 -0.65
CA PHE A 11 9.91 -0.09 -1.31
C PHE A 11 9.69 1.03 -0.30
N TRP A 12 9.04 0.70 0.81
CA TRP A 12 8.90 1.63 1.92
C TRP A 12 10.30 2.12 2.29
N ASP A 13 11.23 1.28 2.75
CA ASP A 13 12.55 1.73 3.26
C ASP A 13 13.25 2.75 2.34
N LYS A 14 13.20 2.49 1.03
CA LYS A 14 13.83 3.34 0.02
C LYS A 14 13.05 4.61 -0.28
N VAL A 15 11.72 4.59 -0.29
CA VAL A 15 10.93 5.73 -0.78
C VAL A 15 11.19 6.99 0.05
N ASN A 16 11.22 6.88 1.37
CA ASN A 16 11.50 8.06 2.19
C ASN A 16 12.95 8.54 2.04
N ARG A 17 13.90 7.60 1.91
CA ARG A 17 15.33 7.93 1.73
C ARG A 17 15.58 8.68 0.42
N VAL A 18 14.95 8.24 -0.67
CA VAL A 18 15.15 8.83 -2.00
C VAL A 18 14.41 10.16 -2.13
N TYR A 19 13.16 10.22 -1.67
CA TYR A 19 12.33 11.42 -1.83
C TYR A 19 12.52 12.44 -0.72
N ALA A 20 13.30 12.15 0.32
CA ALA A 20 13.76 13.08 1.35
C ALA A 20 12.65 13.98 1.91
N GLN A 21 11.57 13.37 2.42
CA GLN A 21 10.39 14.07 2.96
C GLN A 21 9.62 14.91 1.93
N LYS A 22 9.69 14.57 0.64
CA LYS A 22 8.70 15.01 -0.36
C LYS A 22 7.46 14.12 -0.31
N SER A 23 6.32 14.68 -0.69
CA SER A 23 5.11 13.90 -0.88
C SER A 23 5.27 12.91 -2.03
N VAL A 24 4.73 11.71 -1.87
CA VAL A 24 4.84 10.62 -2.84
C VAL A 24 3.45 10.08 -3.13
N SER A 25 3.17 9.83 -4.41
CA SER A 25 1.94 9.19 -4.86
C SER A 25 2.26 7.83 -5.45
N VAL A 26 1.56 6.78 -5.01
CA VAL A 26 1.73 5.40 -5.48
C VAL A 26 0.37 4.80 -5.82
N PRO A 27 0.28 3.90 -6.81
CA PRO A 27 -0.93 3.11 -7.02
C PRO A 27 -1.04 2.00 -5.97
N ILE A 28 -2.14 1.24 -5.99
CA ILE A 28 -2.18 -0.07 -5.31
C ILE A 28 -1.25 -1.02 -6.08
N PHE A 29 -0.11 -1.38 -5.48
CA PHE A 29 0.83 -2.32 -6.08
C PHE A 29 0.21 -3.71 -6.24
N GLY A 30 0.53 -4.38 -7.34
CA GLY A 30 -0.06 -5.69 -7.66
C GLY A 30 -1.48 -5.63 -8.21
N SER A 31 -2.17 -4.50 -8.12
CA SER A 31 -3.54 -4.35 -8.62
C SER A 31 -3.54 -4.15 -10.15
N GLY A 32 -3.75 -5.23 -10.90
CA GLY A 32 -3.78 -5.21 -12.37
C GLY A 32 -3.35 -6.54 -12.97
N ILE A 33 -2.46 -6.50 -13.96
CA ILE A 33 -1.96 -7.70 -14.67
C ILE A 33 -0.87 -8.46 -13.90
N THR A 34 -0.41 -7.94 -12.75
CA THR A 34 0.68 -8.51 -11.96
C THR A 34 0.28 -9.87 -11.39
N ARG A 35 1.04 -10.92 -11.73
CA ARG A 35 0.83 -12.27 -11.20
C ARG A 35 1.70 -12.49 -9.98
N ILE A 36 1.11 -12.49 -8.78
CA ILE A 36 1.80 -12.88 -7.56
C ILE A 36 1.82 -14.41 -7.48
N LYS A 37 3.03 -14.99 -7.42
CA LYS A 37 3.20 -16.45 -7.32
C LYS A 37 2.37 -16.98 -6.14
N GLU A 38 1.62 -18.05 -6.41
CA GLU A 38 0.73 -18.76 -5.48
C GLU A 38 -0.51 -17.98 -5.00
N HIS A 39 -0.66 -16.71 -5.38
CA HIS A 39 -1.78 -15.84 -4.96
C HIS A 39 -2.37 -15.10 -6.17
N LYS A 40 -2.99 -15.86 -7.07
CA LYS A 40 -3.51 -15.35 -8.35
C LYS A 40 -4.76 -14.47 -8.22
N ASN A 41 -5.51 -14.59 -7.13
CA ASN A 41 -6.83 -13.99 -6.96
C ASN A 41 -6.92 -13.07 -5.74
N ILE A 42 -5.81 -12.42 -5.37
CA ILE A 42 -5.86 -11.42 -4.29
C ILE A 42 -6.69 -10.22 -4.72
N SER A 43 -7.61 -9.77 -3.87
CA SER A 43 -8.49 -8.65 -4.18
C SER A 43 -7.74 -7.31 -4.12
N ASP A 44 -8.27 -6.29 -4.79
CA ASP A 44 -7.73 -4.92 -4.73
C ASP A 44 -7.76 -4.38 -3.28
N GLU A 45 -8.80 -4.75 -2.52
CA GLU A 45 -8.92 -4.42 -1.10
C GLU A 45 -7.86 -5.11 -0.25
N ASP A 46 -7.60 -6.40 -0.45
CA ASP A 46 -6.57 -7.14 0.28
C ASP A 46 -5.17 -6.62 -0.04
N LEU A 47 -4.90 -6.30 -1.30
CA LEU A 47 -3.64 -5.65 -1.70
C LEU A 47 -3.46 -4.32 -0.97
N LEU A 48 -4.50 -3.50 -0.89
CA LEU A 48 -4.47 -2.23 -0.17
C LEU A 48 -4.26 -2.45 1.34
N LYS A 49 -4.95 -3.41 1.96
CA LYS A 49 -4.75 -3.78 3.37
C LYS A 49 -3.30 -4.21 3.64
N ILE A 50 -2.72 -5.03 2.77
CA ILE A 50 -1.32 -5.47 2.88
C ILE A 50 -0.35 -4.29 2.71
N MET A 51 -0.60 -3.39 1.76
CA MET A 51 0.20 -2.16 1.62
C MET A 51 0.16 -1.30 2.87
N LEU A 52 -1.03 -1.08 3.45
CA LEU A 52 -1.19 -0.30 4.68
C LEU A 52 -0.52 -0.98 5.87
N TRP A 53 -0.67 -2.29 6.03
CA TRP A 53 -0.05 -3.06 7.11
C TRP A 53 1.48 -3.07 6.98
N THR A 54 2.02 -3.36 5.79
CA THR A 54 3.47 -3.31 5.53
C THR A 54 4.07 -1.92 5.75
N PHE A 55 3.34 -0.87 5.36
CA PHE A 55 3.74 0.51 5.62
C PHE A 55 3.81 0.80 7.13
N ARG A 56 2.83 0.34 7.90
CA ARG A 56 2.81 0.53 9.36
C ARG A 56 4.01 -0.13 10.05
N ILE A 57 4.31 -1.38 9.71
CA ILE A 57 5.42 -2.14 10.30
C ILE A 57 6.79 -1.67 9.82
N SER A 58 6.89 -0.99 8.67
CA SER A 58 8.17 -0.49 8.16
C SER A 58 8.81 0.59 9.05
N GLU A 59 8.13 1.03 10.12
CA GLU A 59 8.50 2.15 11.00
C GLU A 59 8.69 3.50 10.30
N MET A 60 8.40 3.57 9.01
CA MET A 60 8.61 4.76 8.23
C MET A 60 7.52 5.78 8.43
N ARG A 61 7.95 7.05 8.46
CA ARG A 61 7.06 8.17 8.72
C ARG A 61 7.34 9.28 7.71
N PHE A 62 6.31 9.65 6.96
CA PHE A 62 6.26 10.91 6.24
C PHE A 62 5.88 11.98 7.26
N LYS A 63 6.79 12.91 7.57
CA LYS A 63 6.54 14.02 8.50
C LYS A 63 5.94 15.19 7.73
N TYR A 64 5.08 15.96 8.38
CA TYR A 64 4.53 17.17 7.80
C TYR A 64 5.65 18.10 7.29
N PRO A 65 5.54 18.67 6.07
CA PRO A 65 4.37 18.69 5.18
C PRO A 65 4.24 17.47 4.24
N ALA A 66 5.15 16.51 4.27
CA ALA A 66 5.17 15.35 3.39
C ALA A 66 3.97 14.44 3.62
N LYS A 67 3.38 13.95 2.53
CA LYS A 67 2.26 13.01 2.55
C LYS A 67 2.51 11.83 1.62
N LEU A 68 2.09 10.65 2.04
CA LEU A 68 1.95 9.49 1.16
C LEU A 68 0.51 9.46 0.64
N HIS A 69 0.35 9.46 -0.67
CA HIS A 69 -0.92 9.29 -1.36
C HIS A 69 -0.95 7.90 -2.00
N ILE A 70 -1.91 7.06 -1.59
CA ILE A 70 -2.21 5.82 -2.32
C ILE A 70 -3.39 6.11 -3.24
N ILE A 71 -3.17 6.01 -4.54
CA ILE A 71 -4.12 6.38 -5.58
C ILE A 71 -4.91 5.13 -6.01
N ILE A 72 -6.24 5.24 -5.92
CA ILE A 72 -7.18 4.22 -6.35
C ILE A 72 -7.80 4.71 -7.66
N HIS A 73 -7.69 3.90 -8.71
CA HIS A 73 -8.34 4.20 -9.98
C HIS A 73 -9.87 4.12 -9.81
N GLU A 74 -10.62 5.03 -10.43
CA GLU A 74 -12.08 5.12 -10.29
C GLU A 74 -12.78 3.78 -10.60
N SER A 75 -12.32 3.05 -11.61
CA SER A 75 -12.89 1.75 -12.00
C SER A 75 -12.73 0.63 -10.96
N LYS A 76 -12.00 0.88 -9.87
CA LYS A 76 -11.72 -0.08 -8.80
C LYS A 76 -12.35 0.34 -7.47
N ILE A 77 -12.93 1.53 -7.39
CA ILE A 77 -13.45 2.07 -6.13
C ILE A 77 -14.57 1.20 -5.55
N ASP A 78 -15.42 0.65 -6.43
CA ASP A 78 -16.55 -0.21 -6.05
C ASP A 78 -16.10 -1.58 -5.48
N ARG A 79 -14.82 -1.93 -5.59
CA ARG A 79 -14.23 -3.18 -5.08
C ARG A 79 -13.56 -3.01 -3.74
N ILE A 80 -13.57 -1.80 -3.17
CA ILE A 80 -12.81 -1.45 -1.98
C ILE A 80 -13.73 -0.75 -0.98
N ASN A 81 -13.96 -1.38 0.16
CA ASN A 81 -14.67 -0.75 1.26
C ASN A 81 -13.74 0.18 2.07
N LEU A 82 -13.71 1.47 1.69
CA LEU A 82 -12.92 2.48 2.39
C LEU A 82 -13.39 2.72 3.83
N LEU A 83 -14.66 2.48 4.15
CA LEU A 83 -15.18 2.63 5.51
C LEU A 83 -14.60 1.56 6.44
N ASP A 84 -14.52 0.32 5.96
CA ASP A 84 -13.93 -0.80 6.72
C ASP A 84 -12.44 -0.55 6.94
N ILE A 85 -11.72 -0.13 5.90
CA ILE A 85 -10.29 0.22 6.01
C ILE A 85 -10.06 1.35 7.02
N LYS A 86 -10.94 2.37 7.02
CA LYS A 86 -10.85 3.48 7.99
C LYS A 86 -11.11 2.98 9.42
N SER A 87 -12.10 2.12 9.61
CA SER A 87 -12.48 1.56 10.92
C SER A 87 -11.40 0.65 11.50
N ALA A 88 -10.68 -0.07 10.64
CA ALA A 88 -9.58 -0.94 11.02
C ALA A 88 -8.35 -0.18 11.58
N LYS A 89 -8.32 1.16 11.55
CA LYS A 89 -7.32 1.97 12.26
C LYS A 89 -7.26 1.71 13.77
N ASN A 90 -8.32 1.15 14.35
CA ASN A 90 -8.40 0.84 15.78
C ASN A 90 -8.02 -0.60 16.14
N GLY A 91 -7.63 -1.45 15.18
CA GLY A 91 -7.38 -2.88 15.47
C GLY A 91 -6.56 -3.68 14.46
N LEU A 92 -6.03 -3.07 13.40
CA LEU A 92 -4.92 -3.64 12.62
C LEU A 92 -3.57 -3.27 13.23
#